data_AF-A0A7V0T4H5-F1
#
_entry.id   AF-A0A7V0T4H5-F1
#
_cell.length_a   1.000
_cell.length_b   1.000
_cell.length_c   1.000
_cell.angle_alpha   90.00
_cell.angle_beta   90.00
_cell.angle_gamma   90.00
#
_symmetry.space_group_name_H-M   'P 1'
#
loop_
_entity.id
_entity.type
_entity.pdbx_description
1 polymer ?
#
loop_
_entity_poly.entity_id
_entity_poly.type
_entity_poly.pdbx_seq_one_letter_code
_entity_poly.pdbx_strand_id
1 'polypeptide(L)'
;MARLLDDPALAARVQAAFDGLYAMETDVRAVLNGEGVSTALYPFYLAYGRELWKLTNRVNGASAALEAATLAAKWTARGLSPSVLEKVRHQVFSISAPVGP
;
A
#
# COMPACT_ATOMS: atom_id res chain seq x y z
N MET A 1 1.58 29.82 -4.27
CA MET A 1 1.57 28.40 -4.70
C MET A 1 1.71 28.22 -6.21
N ALA A 2 1.23 29.13 -7.07
CA ALA A 2 1.37 29.00 -8.54
C ALA A 2 2.82 28.80 -9.04
N ARG A 3 3.79 29.54 -8.48
CA ARG A 3 5.20 29.53 -8.91
C ARG A 3 5.97 28.22 -8.63
N LEU A 4 5.43 27.34 -7.79
CA LEU A 4 6.12 26.09 -7.42
C LEU A 4 5.96 25.03 -8.51
N LEU A 5 4.85 25.03 -9.27
CA LEU A 5 4.57 24.05 -10.33
C LEU A 5 5.25 24.37 -11.66
N ASP A 6 5.85 25.56 -11.79
CA ASP A 6 6.60 25.98 -12.99
C ASP A 6 8.05 25.47 -12.98
N ASP A 7 8.52 24.87 -11.88
CA ASP A 7 9.83 24.23 -11.80
C ASP A 7 9.77 22.84 -12.47
N PRO A 8 10.46 22.62 -13.62
CA PRO A 8 10.40 21.36 -14.34
C PRO A 8 10.96 20.19 -13.54
N ALA A 9 11.93 20.43 -12.64
CA ALA A 9 12.48 19.38 -11.78
C ALA A 9 11.47 18.97 -10.70
N LEU A 10 10.73 19.92 -10.13
CA LEU A 10 9.65 19.60 -9.20
C LEU A 10 8.51 18.86 -9.91
N ALA A 11 8.09 19.35 -11.08
CA ALA A 11 7.04 18.73 -11.87
C ALA A 11 7.37 17.26 -12.20
N ALA A 12 8.60 16.99 -12.64
CA ALA A 12 9.06 15.63 -12.93
C ALA A 12 9.04 14.71 -11.68
N ARG A 13 9.46 15.22 -10.52
CA ARG A 13 9.43 14.46 -9.25
C ARG A 13 8.01 14.15 -8.80
N VAL A 14 7.10 15.11 -8.94
CA VAL A 14 5.68 14.94 -8.61
C VAL A 14 5.04 13.92 -9.54
N GLN A 15 5.30 14.02 -10.85
CA GLN A 15 4.78 13.05 -11.82
C GLN A 15 5.26 11.63 -11.52
N ALA A 16 6.56 11.45 -11.28
CA ALA A 16 7.11 10.12 -10.94
C ALA A 16 6.48 9.53 -9.65
N ALA A 17 6.17 10.39 -8.66
CA ALA A 17 5.49 9.93 -7.45
C ALA A 17 4.03 9.50 -7.73
N PHE A 18 3.31 10.21 -8.60
CA PHE A 18 1.96 9.80 -9.03
C PHE A 18 1.97 8.53 -9.86
N ASP A 19 2.94 8.38 -10.77
CA ASP A 19 3.09 7.18 -11.59
C ASP A 19 3.36 5.96 -10.70
N GLY A 20 4.26 6.09 -9.72
CA GLY A 20 4.54 5.03 -8.75
C GLY A 20 3.33 4.69 -7.87
N LEU A 21 2.58 5.69 -7.42
CA LEU A 21 1.35 5.49 -6.65
C LEU A 21 0.29 4.76 -7.50
N TYR A 22 0.11 5.17 -8.75
CA TYR A 22 -0.84 4.56 -9.67
C TYR A 22 -0.48 3.11 -10.00
N ALA A 23 0.81 2.83 -10.23
CA ALA A 23 1.31 1.49 -10.46
C ALA A 23 1.04 0.59 -9.24
N MET A 24 1.42 1.01 -8.03
CA MET A 24 1.13 0.25 -6.80
C MET A 24 -0.36 0.01 -6.61
N GLU A 25 -1.21 1.01 -6.80
CA GLU A 25 -2.66 0.82 -6.64
C GLU A 25 -3.25 -0.11 -7.71
N THR A 26 -2.63 -0.18 -8.89
CA THR A 26 -2.99 -1.14 -9.94
C THR A 26 -2.67 -2.57 -9.49
N ASP A 27 -1.50 -2.80 -8.89
CA ASP A 27 -1.12 -4.11 -8.34
C ASP A 27 -2.04 -4.53 -7.19
N VAL A 28 -2.38 -3.60 -6.28
CA VAL A 28 -3.38 -3.88 -5.24
C VAL A 28 -4.71 -4.26 -5.86
N ARG A 29 -5.21 -3.51 -6.85
CA ARG A 29 -6.46 -3.83 -7.56
C ARG A 29 -6.42 -5.21 -8.22
N ALA A 30 -5.27 -5.63 -8.76
CA ALA A 30 -5.11 -6.97 -9.33
C ALA A 30 -5.32 -8.06 -8.27
N VAL A 31 -4.75 -7.90 -7.07
CA VAL A 31 -5.01 -8.81 -5.93
C VAL A 31 -6.49 -8.83 -5.57
N LEU A 32 -7.12 -7.66 -5.43
CA LEU A 32 -8.53 -7.56 -5.04
C LEU A 32 -9.48 -8.20 -6.06
N ASN A 33 -9.19 -8.04 -7.35
CA ASN A 33 -9.90 -8.71 -8.44
C ASN A 33 -9.77 -10.23 -8.33
N GLY A 34 -8.56 -10.74 -8.11
CA GLY A 34 -8.30 -12.18 -7.96
C GLY A 34 -9.01 -12.81 -6.76
N GLU A 35 -9.19 -12.04 -5.68
CA GLU A 35 -9.91 -12.47 -4.48
C GLU A 35 -11.43 -12.25 -4.54
N GLY A 36 -11.96 -11.69 -5.63
CA GLY A 36 -13.39 -11.43 -5.77
C GLY A 36 -13.93 -10.38 -4.79
N VAL A 37 -13.09 -9.45 -4.34
CA VAL A 37 -13.49 -8.39 -3.40
C VAL A 37 -14.48 -7.44 -4.09
N SER A 38 -15.55 -7.07 -3.38
CA SER A 38 -16.49 -6.05 -3.87
C SER A 38 -15.78 -4.72 -4.11
N THR A 39 -16.04 -4.09 -5.26
CA THR A 39 -15.48 -2.77 -5.63
C THR A 39 -15.84 -1.67 -4.63
N ALA A 40 -16.96 -1.82 -3.91
CA ALA A 40 -17.35 -0.94 -2.81
C ALA A 40 -16.31 -0.90 -1.67
N LEU A 41 -15.52 -1.96 -1.50
CA LEU A 41 -14.48 -2.07 -0.47
C LEU A 41 -13.10 -1.62 -0.96
N TYR A 42 -12.91 -1.39 -2.26
CA TYR A 42 -11.60 -1.05 -2.83
C TYR A 42 -10.96 0.18 -2.18
N PRO A 43 -11.69 1.28 -1.90
CA PRO A 43 -11.09 2.45 -1.27
C PRO A 43 -10.39 2.14 0.07
N PHE A 44 -10.90 1.18 0.85
CA PHE A 44 -10.32 0.78 2.13
C PHE A 44 -9.06 -0.07 1.94
N TYR A 45 -9.08 -1.04 1.02
CA TYR A 45 -7.89 -1.83 0.69
C TYR A 45 -6.79 -0.98 0.04
N LEU A 46 -7.14 -0.02 -0.81
CA LEU A 46 -6.19 0.93 -1.38
C LEU A 46 -5.61 1.86 -0.32
N ALA A 47 -6.39 2.23 0.69
CA ALA A 47 -5.86 2.98 1.83
C ALA A 47 -4.82 2.16 2.61
N TYR A 48 -5.06 0.87 2.83
CA TYR A 48 -4.05 -0.04 3.38
C TYR A 48 -2.79 -0.13 2.51
N GLY A 49 -2.95 -0.32 1.19
CA GLY A 49 -1.83 -0.32 0.24
C GLY A 49 -1.01 0.96 0.29
N ARG A 50 -1.65 2.14 0.37
CA ARG A 50 -0.96 3.42 0.53
C ARG A 50 -0.20 3.55 1.85
N GLU A 51 -0.69 2.96 2.94
CA GLU A 51 0.03 2.95 4.21
C GLU A 51 1.27 2.04 4.14
N LEU A 52 1.15 0.86 3.50
CA LEU A 52 2.30 -0.01 3.23
C LEU A 52 3.33 0.65 2.31
N TRP A 53 2.90 1.31 1.24
CA TRP A 53 3.81 2.06 0.36
C TRP A 53 4.59 3.14 1.09
N LYS A 54 3.91 3.85 2.00
CA LYS A 54 4.60 4.82 2.85
C LYS A 54 5.56 4.14 3.84
N LEU A 55 5.21 2.96 4.35
CA LEU A 55 6.07 2.18 5.25
C LEU A 55 7.35 1.73 4.55
N THR A 56 7.27 1.17 3.34
CA THR A 56 8.43 0.66 2.58
C THR A 56 9.43 1.74 2.19
N ASN A 57 8.98 3.00 2.11
CA ASN A 57 9.86 4.14 1.90
C ASN A 57 10.67 4.55 3.15
N ARG A 58 10.44 3.92 4.31
CA ARG A 58 11.03 4.32 5.60
C ARG A 58 11.69 3.18 6.36
N VAL A 59 11.13 1.97 6.25
CA VAL A 59 11.50 0.82 7.07
C VAL A 59 11.52 -0.43 6.20
N ASN A 60 12.42 -1.35 6.53
CA ASN A 60 12.70 -2.58 5.81
C ASN A 60 12.95 -3.75 6.80
N GLY A 61 12.96 -4.98 6.28
CA GLY A 61 13.25 -6.19 7.06
C GLY A 61 12.21 -6.49 8.15
N ALA A 62 12.68 -7.01 9.29
CA ALA A 62 11.82 -7.44 10.39
C ALA A 62 10.93 -6.32 10.95
N SER A 63 11.46 -5.11 11.05
CA SER A 63 10.69 -3.94 11.52
C SER A 63 9.54 -3.61 10.58
N ALA A 64 9.74 -3.70 9.26
CA ALA A 64 8.67 -3.51 8.30
C ALA A 64 7.58 -4.60 8.40
N ALA A 65 7.98 -5.84 8.69
CA ALA A 65 7.03 -6.94 8.88
C ALA A 65 6.13 -6.73 10.12
N LEU A 66 6.72 -6.26 11.24
CA LEU A 66 5.96 -5.94 12.46
C LEU A 66 5.01 -4.76 12.25
N GLU A 67 5.47 -3.67 11.64
CA GLU A 67 4.63 -2.51 11.36
C GLU A 67 3.50 -2.86 10.37
N ALA A 68 3.80 -3.66 9.34
CA ALA A 68 2.79 -4.14 8.41
C ALA A 68 1.73 -5.01 9.10
N ALA A 69 2.10 -5.76 10.13
CA ALA A 69 1.17 -6.55 10.95
C ALA A 69 0.24 -5.65 11.77
N THR A 70 0.76 -4.57 12.37
CA THR A 70 -0.06 -3.55 13.06
C THR A 70 -1.06 -2.92 12.11
N LEU A 71 -0.64 -2.57 10.89
CA LEU A 71 -1.53 -2.04 9.87
C LEU A 71 -2.60 -3.07 9.46
N ALA A 72 -2.22 -4.34 9.27
CA ALA A 72 -3.17 -5.40 8.96
C ALA A 72 -4.21 -5.55 10.08
N ALA A 73 -3.79 -5.62 11.34
CA ALA A 73 -4.69 -5.71 12.49
C ALA A 73 -5.68 -4.53 12.54
N LYS A 74 -5.21 -3.30 12.30
CA LYS A 74 -6.06 -2.11 12.23
C LYS A 74 -7.15 -2.23 11.16
N TRP A 75 -6.81 -2.70 9.97
CA TRP A 75 -7.77 -2.80 8.86
C TRP A 75 -8.69 -4.02 8.99
N THR A 76 -8.22 -5.11 9.59
CA THR A 76 -9.06 -6.23 10.03
C THR A 76 -10.12 -5.77 11.02
N ALA A 77 -9.75 -4.96 12.02
CA ALA A 77 -10.71 -4.39 12.98
C ALA A 77 -11.75 -3.47 12.32
N ARG A 78 -11.48 -2.97 11.11
CA ARG A 78 -12.41 -2.19 10.28
C ARG A 78 -13.24 -3.07 9.33
N GLY A 79 -13.16 -4.39 9.46
CA GLY A 79 -13.95 -5.34 8.70
C GLY A 79 -13.32 -5.82 7.39
N LEU A 80 -12.04 -5.53 7.13
CA LEU A 80 -11.36 -6.08 5.96
C LEU A 80 -10.92 -7.52 6.22
N SER A 81 -10.97 -8.37 5.18
CA SER A 81 -10.53 -9.76 5.26
C SER A 81 -9.02 -9.86 5.53
N PRO A 82 -8.58 -10.55 6.60
CA PRO A 82 -7.17 -10.75 6.91
C PRO A 82 -6.39 -11.42 5.78
N SER A 83 -6.97 -12.43 5.13
CA SER A 83 -6.30 -13.17 4.05
C SER A 83 -6.02 -12.31 2.83
N VAL A 84 -6.91 -11.36 2.52
CA VAL A 84 -6.70 -10.39 1.43
C VAL A 84 -5.62 -9.38 1.80
N LEU A 85 -5.61 -8.89 3.06
CA LEU A 85 -4.57 -7.99 3.54
C LEU A 85 -3.18 -8.64 3.48
N GLU A 86 -3.07 -9.91 3.87
CA GLU A 86 -1.84 -10.69 3.77
C GLU A 86 -1.37 -10.86 2.32
N LYS A 87 -2.29 -11.12 1.38
CA LYS A 87 -1.97 -11.20 -0.05
C LYS A 87 -1.46 -9.87 -0.59
N VAL A 88 -2.10 -8.75 -0.24
CA VAL A 88 -1.60 -7.41 -0.62
C VAL A 88 -0.20 -7.17 -0.06
N ARG A 89 0.02 -7.43 1.24
CA ARG A 89 1.32 -7.27 1.91
C ARG A 89 2.44 -8.07 1.23
N HIS A 90 2.17 -9.32 0.87
CA HIS A 90 3.17 -10.21 0.29
C HIS A 90 3.36 -9.98 -1.22
N GLN A 91 2.28 -9.92 -2.01
CA GLN A 91 2.35 -9.90 -3.47
C GLN A 91 2.74 -8.52 -4.02
N VAL A 92 2.32 -7.43 -3.37
CA VAL A 92 2.60 -6.06 -3.85
C VAL A 92 3.87 -5.48 -3.22
N PHE A 93 4.14 -5.79 -1.96
CA PHE A 93 5.24 -5.17 -1.21
C PHE A 93 6.39 -6.13 -0.86
N SER A 94 6.25 -7.43 -1.16
CA SER A 94 7.25 -8.46 -0.81
C SER A 94 7.64 -8.46 0.66
N ILE A 95 6.74 -8.00 1.54
CA ILE A 95 6.95 -8.04 2.98
C ILE A 95 6.60 -9.47 3.42
N SER A 96 7.48 -10.11 4.19
CA SER A 96 7.24 -11.42 4.80
C SER A 96 6.31 -11.31 6.01
N ALA A 97 5.62 -12.40 6.36
CA ALA A 97 4.82 -12.41 7.58
C ALA A 97 5.75 -12.11 8.78
N PRO A 98 5.28 -11.38 9.79
CA PRO A 98 6.07 -11.19 10.99
C PRO A 98 6.41 -12.57 11.57
N VAL A 99 7.71 -12.82 11.77
CA VAL A 99 8.11 -13.85 12.73
C VAL A 99 7.74 -13.28 14.10
N GLY A 100 6.97 -14.03 14.89
CA GLY A 100 6.52 -13.57 16.21
C GLY A 100 7.69 -13.19 17.12
N PRO A 101 7.43 -12.56 18.27
CA PRO A 101 8.42 -12.50 19.34
C PRO A 101 8.88 -13.92 19.75
#